data_AF-A0A3D8MWH8-F1
#
_entry.id   AF-A0A3D8MWH8-F1
#
_cell.length_a   1.000
_cell.length_b   1.000
_cell.length_c   1.000
_cell.angle_alpha   90.00
_cell.angle_beta   90.00
_cell.angle_gamma   90.00
#
_symmetry.space_group_name_H-M   'P 1'
#
loop_
_entity.id
_entity.type
_entity.pdbx_description
1 polymer ?
#
loop_
_entity_poly.entity_id
_entity_poly.type
_entity_poly.pdbx_seq_one_letter_code
_entity_poly.pdbx_strand_id
1 'polypeptide(L)'
;MLLAFLALTLWGQWLGTGLAAEVLSADGSGLRVIALLTPLFFGALAIARANPALRLMVFPVSFLPAMALLTEREWAAMAEPVALLASAATFVSYLVVAAIGDDLRETPGQMPTEVHATDSLASRYRVFVRTRALVVIGVLAVLVWMIFVDPNIGRTLVEKAGERATLHLTFISVVMLFAWVVMAYMAAVLPSLNWEYERRQPVLTRGQSRLLESPGVLKRRVVGWVVATAMMVVLGMQMVVTLP
;
A
#
# COMPACT_ATOMS: atom_id res chain seq x y z
N MET A 1 7.10 -10.97 5.12
CA MET A 1 8.04 -10.21 5.99
C MET A 1 8.38 -8.84 5.41
N LEU A 2 8.77 -8.73 4.14
CA LEU A 2 9.12 -7.42 3.52
C LEU A 2 8.01 -6.36 3.63
N LEU A 3 6.75 -6.73 3.40
CA LEU A 3 5.60 -5.81 3.56
C LEU A 3 5.49 -5.25 4.98
N ALA A 4 5.68 -6.11 5.98
CA ALA A 4 5.63 -5.73 7.39
C ALA A 4 6.79 -4.80 7.77
N PHE A 5 7.99 -5.09 7.25
CA PHE A 5 9.15 -4.22 7.41
C PHE A 5 8.87 -2.83 6.82
N LEU A 6 8.43 -2.75 5.57
CA LEU A 6 8.13 -1.47 4.91
C LEU A 6 7.02 -0.68 5.60
N ALA A 7 5.96 -1.35 6.06
CA ALA A 7 4.89 -0.73 6.83
C ALA A 7 5.42 -0.14 8.16
N LEU A 8 6.26 -0.89 8.86
CA LEU A 8 6.87 -0.45 10.12
C LEU A 8 7.87 0.70 9.88
N THR A 9 8.65 0.64 8.80
CA THR A 9 9.57 1.72 8.43
C THR A 9 8.82 3.01 8.09
N LEU A 10 7.73 2.93 7.33
CA LEU A 10 6.86 4.08 7.06
C LEU A 10 6.27 4.67 8.32
N TRP A 11 5.74 3.81 9.19
CA TRP A 11 5.23 4.24 10.48
C TRP A 11 6.32 4.92 11.32
N GLY A 12 7.53 4.34 11.39
CA GLY A 12 8.63 4.89 12.15
C GLY A 12 9.13 6.23 11.61
N GLN A 13 9.21 6.37 10.27
CA GLN A 13 9.64 7.61 9.60
C GLN A 13 8.70 8.79 9.89
N TRP A 14 7.38 8.53 9.95
CA TRP A 14 6.39 9.59 10.15
C TRP A 14 6.03 9.77 11.62
N LEU A 15 5.79 8.70 12.36
CA LEU A 15 5.11 8.81 13.66
C LEU A 15 5.97 8.34 14.84
N GLY A 16 7.10 7.68 14.57
CA GLY A 16 7.94 7.08 15.62
C GLY A 16 8.51 8.11 16.59
N THR A 17 8.98 9.25 16.08
CA THR A 17 9.55 10.33 16.91
C THR A 17 8.48 11.03 17.74
N GLY A 18 7.31 11.30 17.15
CA GLY A 18 6.17 11.89 17.85
C GLY A 18 5.61 10.98 18.94
N LEU A 19 5.55 9.66 18.70
CA LEU A 19 5.11 8.71 19.72
C LEU A 19 6.11 8.64 20.88
N ALA A 20 7.41 8.58 20.59
CA ALA A 20 8.44 8.56 21.63
C ALA A 20 8.37 9.83 22.49
N ALA A 21 8.18 10.99 21.87
CA ALA A 21 8.02 12.26 22.58
C ALA A 21 6.75 12.27 23.46
N GLU A 22 5.63 11.75 22.96
CA GLU A 22 4.37 11.72 23.71
C GLU A 22 4.41 10.76 24.91
N VAL A 23 5.03 9.59 24.75
CA VAL A 23 5.15 8.58 25.82
C VAL A 23 6.11 9.02 26.92
N LEU A 24 7.15 9.79 26.57
CA LEU A 24 8.13 10.31 27.52
C LEU A 24 7.71 11.65 28.15
N SER A 25 6.62 12.26 27.68
CA SER A 25 6.10 13.52 28.19
C SER A 25 5.30 13.32 29.47
N ALA A 26 5.50 14.19 30.46
CA ALA A 26 4.71 14.22 31.69
C ALA A 26 3.24 14.65 31.44
N ASP A 27 3.00 15.41 30.37
CA ASP A 27 1.68 15.94 29.98
C ASP A 27 1.11 15.23 28.72
N GLY A 28 1.53 13.99 28.47
CA GLY A 28 1.12 13.23 27.29
C GLY A 28 -0.39 13.02 27.17
N SER A 29 -0.94 13.22 25.97
CA SER A 29 -2.33 12.99 25.63
C SER A 29 -2.54 11.57 25.12
N GLY A 30 -3.35 10.79 25.85
CA GLY A 30 -3.71 9.43 25.44
C GLY A 30 -4.41 9.37 24.07
N LEU A 31 -5.14 10.41 23.69
CA LEU A 31 -5.77 10.50 22.37
C LEU A 31 -4.74 10.61 21.25
N ARG A 32 -3.64 11.35 21.49
CA ARG A 32 -2.55 11.50 20.53
C ARG A 32 -1.77 10.20 20.38
N VAL A 33 -1.52 9.48 21.48
CA VAL A 33 -0.93 8.13 21.46
C VAL A 33 -1.78 7.17 20.63
N ILE A 34 -3.11 7.14 20.83
CA ILE A 34 -4.02 6.29 20.04
C ILE A 34 -3.96 6.63 18.56
N ALA A 35 -3.99 7.92 18.21
CA ALA A 35 -3.90 8.35 16.82
C ALA A 35 -2.57 7.92 16.18
N LEU A 36 -1.44 8.07 16.88
CA LEU A 36 -0.10 7.67 16.42
C LEU A 36 0.04 6.15 16.27
N LEU A 37 -0.70 5.35 17.05
CA LEU A 37 -0.73 3.88 16.96
C LEU A 37 -1.73 3.34 15.92
N THR A 38 -2.69 4.16 15.48
CA THR A 38 -3.75 3.75 14.56
C THR A 38 -3.20 3.13 13.26
N PRO A 39 -2.16 3.69 12.61
CA PRO A 39 -1.57 3.05 11.43
C PRO A 39 -0.90 1.72 11.68
N LEU A 40 -0.32 1.49 12.88
CA LEU A 40 0.24 0.19 13.22
C LEU A 40 -0.85 -0.87 13.32
N PHE A 41 -2.00 -0.53 13.91
CA PHE A 41 -3.13 -1.44 14.00
C PHE A 41 -3.64 -1.84 12.61
N PHE A 42 -3.88 -0.86 11.75
CA PHE A 42 -4.32 -1.14 10.37
C PHE A 42 -3.25 -1.83 9.54
N GLY A 43 -1.97 -1.51 9.76
CA GLY A 43 -0.84 -2.19 9.12
C GLY A 43 -0.77 -3.66 9.52
N ALA A 44 -0.87 -3.96 10.81
CA ALA A 44 -0.93 -5.33 11.32
C ALA A 44 -2.15 -6.09 10.76
N LEU A 45 -3.32 -5.44 10.70
CA LEU A 45 -4.53 -6.03 10.13
C LEU A 45 -4.38 -6.29 8.62
N ALA A 46 -3.76 -5.36 7.88
CA ALA A 46 -3.48 -5.48 6.45
C ALA A 46 -2.42 -6.57 6.15
N ILE A 47 -1.53 -6.87 7.09
CA ILE A 47 -0.57 -7.98 6.99
C ILE A 47 -1.26 -9.30 7.30
N ALA A 48 -2.05 -9.36 8.38
CA ALA A 48 -2.75 -10.55 8.83
C ALA A 48 -3.83 -11.00 7.83
N ARG A 49 -4.56 -10.05 7.24
CA ARG A 49 -5.59 -10.30 6.22
C ARG A 49 -5.07 -9.89 4.85
N ALA A 50 -5.07 -10.83 3.91
CA ALA A 50 -4.78 -10.57 2.50
C ALA A 50 -5.97 -9.88 1.83
N ASN A 51 -6.19 -8.62 2.19
CA ASN A 51 -7.20 -7.76 1.58
C ASN A 51 -6.51 -6.54 0.95
N PRO A 52 -6.59 -6.36 -0.39
CA PRO A 52 -5.95 -5.26 -1.08
C PRO A 52 -6.46 -3.89 -0.64
N ALA A 53 -7.74 -3.77 -0.26
CA ALA A 53 -8.28 -2.51 0.23
C ALA A 53 -7.65 -2.11 1.57
N LEU A 54 -7.36 -3.07 2.45
CA LEU A 54 -6.68 -2.80 3.73
C LEU A 54 -5.25 -2.32 3.51
N ARG A 55 -4.53 -2.93 2.57
CA ARG A 55 -3.12 -2.62 2.28
C ARG A 55 -2.94 -1.34 1.49
N LEU A 56 -3.73 -1.13 0.44
CA LEU A 56 -3.52 -0.04 -0.53
C LEU A 56 -4.28 1.24 -0.17
N MET A 57 -5.36 1.15 0.60
CA MET A 57 -6.15 2.32 0.99
C MET A 57 -6.18 2.55 2.50
N VAL A 58 -6.65 1.57 3.28
CA VAL A 58 -6.91 1.79 4.71
C VAL A 58 -5.62 2.07 5.48
N PHE A 59 -4.55 1.32 5.22
CA PHE A 59 -3.26 1.59 5.85
C PHE A 59 -2.71 2.99 5.53
N PRO A 60 -2.57 3.43 4.27
CA PRO A 60 -2.15 4.81 3.98
C PRO A 60 -3.07 5.89 4.60
N VAL A 61 -4.39 5.73 4.47
CA VAL A 61 -5.36 6.72 4.98
C VAL A 61 -5.35 6.82 6.49
N SER A 62 -5.00 5.73 7.18
CA SER A 62 -4.92 5.71 8.64
C SER A 62 -3.85 6.63 9.23
N PHE A 63 -2.90 7.14 8.42
CA PHE A 63 -1.93 8.16 8.85
C PHE A 63 -2.55 9.55 8.99
N LEU A 64 -3.68 9.85 8.33
CA LEU A 64 -4.27 11.20 8.34
C LEU A 64 -4.65 11.70 9.74
N PRO A 65 -5.32 10.92 10.61
CA PRO A 65 -5.63 11.36 11.96
C PRO A 65 -4.38 11.62 12.81
N ALA A 66 -3.34 10.80 12.63
CA ALA A 66 -2.06 10.98 13.32
C ALA A 66 -1.37 12.27 12.87
N MET A 67 -1.32 12.52 11.56
CA MET A 67 -0.74 13.74 10.98
C MET A 67 -1.46 15.01 11.43
N ALA A 68 -2.78 14.96 11.57
CA ALA A 68 -3.57 16.10 12.05
C ALA A 68 -3.22 16.51 13.49
N LEU A 69 -2.59 15.63 14.26
CA LEU A 69 -2.23 15.84 15.66
C LEU A 69 -0.72 16.01 15.88
N LEU A 70 0.08 16.13 14.82
CA LEU A 70 1.51 16.40 14.94
C LEU A 70 1.77 17.84 15.37
N THR A 71 2.78 18.03 16.20
CA THR A 71 3.24 19.36 16.61
C THR A 71 4.03 20.04 15.50
N GLU A 72 4.18 21.36 15.56
CA GLU A 72 4.94 22.12 14.56
C GLU A 72 6.39 21.63 14.42
N ARG A 73 7.00 21.19 15.54
CA ARG A 73 8.36 20.64 15.55
C ARG A 73 8.47 19.33 14.80
N GLU A 74 7.50 18.44 14.96
CA GLU A 74 7.44 17.16 14.24
C GLU A 74 7.18 17.40 12.75
N TRP A 75 6.31 18.35 12.44
CA TRP A 75 6.08 18.80 11.07
C TRP A 75 7.34 19.37 10.41
N ALA A 76 8.12 20.18 11.14
CA ALA A 76 9.37 20.73 10.64
C ALA A 76 10.40 19.63 10.34
N ALA A 77 10.49 18.60 11.19
CA ALA A 77 11.38 17.45 10.95
C ALA A 77 10.97 16.63 9.70
N MET A 78 9.67 16.56 9.39
CA MET A 78 9.20 15.92 8.16
C MET A 78 9.43 16.76 6.91
N ALA A 79 9.53 18.08 7.04
CA ALA A 79 9.75 18.98 5.91
C ALA A 79 11.17 18.91 5.35
N GLU A 80 12.09 18.19 6.00
CA GLU A 80 13.44 17.99 5.50
C GLU A 80 13.41 17.24 4.15
N PRO A 81 14.05 17.76 3.08
CA PRO A 81 13.97 17.18 1.74
C PRO A 81 14.41 15.72 1.67
N VAL A 82 15.41 15.35 2.47
CA VAL A 82 15.92 13.97 2.54
C VAL A 82 14.93 13.04 3.23
N ALA A 83 14.28 13.50 4.30
CA ALA A 83 13.24 12.74 5.00
C ALA A 83 12.00 12.51 4.12
N LEU A 84 11.61 13.53 3.34
CA LEU A 84 10.54 13.44 2.35
C LEU A 84 10.86 12.44 1.23
N LEU A 85 12.07 12.50 0.66
CA LEU A 85 12.51 11.56 -0.38
C LEU A 85 12.57 10.12 0.15
N ALA A 86 13.13 9.92 1.35
CA ALA A 86 13.17 8.60 1.97
C ALA A 86 11.75 8.07 2.24
N SER A 87 10.85 8.91 2.74
CA SER A 87 9.45 8.56 2.97
C SER A 87 8.72 8.20 1.69
N ALA A 88 8.90 8.97 0.62
CA ALA A 88 8.33 8.68 -0.69
C ALA A 88 8.85 7.36 -1.26
N ALA A 89 10.15 7.10 -1.15
CA ALA A 89 10.77 5.85 -1.59
C ALA A 89 10.24 4.63 -0.82
N THR A 90 10.13 4.73 0.52
CA THR A 90 9.57 3.66 1.35
C THR A 90 8.09 3.43 1.01
N PHE A 91 7.32 4.50 0.79
CA PHE A 91 5.90 4.41 0.46
C PHE A 91 5.66 3.74 -0.90
N VAL A 92 6.41 4.15 -1.93
CA VAL A 92 6.36 3.51 -3.25
C VAL A 92 6.76 2.04 -3.16
N SER A 93 7.84 1.74 -2.43
CA SER A 93 8.28 0.35 -2.21
C SER A 93 7.20 -0.47 -1.51
N TYR A 94 6.54 0.11 -0.51
CA TYR A 94 5.41 -0.51 0.18
C TYR A 94 4.26 -0.81 -0.78
N LEU A 95 3.84 0.16 -1.60
CA LEU A 95 2.75 -0.04 -2.57
C LEU A 95 3.07 -1.13 -3.58
N VAL A 96 4.29 -1.17 -4.10
CA VAL A 96 4.75 -2.20 -5.03
C VAL A 96 4.68 -3.58 -4.37
N VAL A 97 5.23 -3.72 -3.17
CA VAL A 97 5.22 -4.99 -2.43
C VAL A 97 3.81 -5.38 -2.00
N ALA A 98 2.95 -4.42 -1.64
CA ALA A 98 1.55 -4.65 -1.28
C ALA A 98 0.73 -5.16 -2.48
N ALA A 99 0.97 -4.58 -3.67
CA ALA A 99 0.30 -4.98 -4.90
C ALA A 99 0.77 -6.36 -5.39
N ILE A 100 2.07 -6.66 -5.32
CA ILE A 100 2.62 -7.98 -5.71
C ILE A 100 2.27 -9.06 -4.67
N GLY A 101 2.19 -8.70 -3.38
CA GLY A 101 2.02 -9.66 -2.29
C GLY A 101 0.69 -10.42 -2.28
N ASP A 102 -0.31 -10.02 -3.06
CA ASP A 102 -1.55 -10.78 -3.23
C ASP A 102 -1.43 -11.92 -4.26
N ASP A 103 -0.44 -11.89 -5.17
CA ASP A 103 -0.20 -12.97 -6.14
C ASP A 103 0.38 -14.25 -5.47
N LEU A 104 1.04 -14.15 -4.31
CA LEU A 104 1.70 -15.30 -3.66
C LEU A 104 0.76 -16.19 -2.84
N ARG A 105 -0.52 -15.81 -2.70
CA ARG A 105 -1.58 -16.67 -2.13
C ARG A 105 -2.52 -17.21 -3.22
N GLU A 106 -2.01 -17.39 -4.44
CA GLU A 106 -2.63 -18.26 -5.42
C GLU A 106 -2.93 -19.63 -4.77
N THR A 107 -4.19 -20.03 -4.90
CA THR A 107 -4.79 -21.21 -4.28
C THR A 107 -3.93 -22.44 -4.59
N PRO A 108 -3.71 -23.40 -3.66
CA PRO A 108 -2.94 -24.61 -3.94
C PRO A 108 -3.60 -25.40 -5.09
N GLY A 109 -3.10 -25.19 -6.31
CA GLY A 109 -3.70 -25.67 -7.55
C GLY A 109 -3.59 -24.72 -8.75
N GLN A 110 -3.35 -23.42 -8.54
CA GLN A 110 -2.84 -22.55 -9.60
C GLN A 110 -1.33 -22.80 -9.71
N MET A 111 -0.93 -23.67 -10.63
CA MET A 111 0.45 -23.62 -11.10
C MET A 111 0.69 -22.20 -11.62
N PRO A 112 1.79 -21.53 -11.24
CA PRO A 112 2.14 -20.24 -11.84
C PRO A 112 2.25 -20.50 -13.33
N THR A 113 1.23 -20.08 -14.06
CA THR A 113 1.13 -20.46 -15.46
C THR A 113 2.29 -19.79 -16.16
N GLU A 114 3.28 -20.57 -16.58
CA GLU A 114 4.48 -20.09 -17.26
C GLU A 114 4.02 -19.26 -18.47
N VAL A 115 3.99 -17.95 -18.29
CA VAL A 115 3.74 -17.01 -19.37
C VAL A 115 4.92 -17.19 -20.29
N HIS A 116 4.69 -17.89 -21.41
CA HIS A 116 5.75 -18.34 -22.29
C HIS A 116 6.75 -17.21 -22.53
N ALA A 117 8.02 -17.47 -22.24
CA ALA A 117 9.12 -16.51 -22.31
C ALA A 117 9.37 -15.97 -23.74
N THR A 118 8.58 -16.42 -24.73
CA THR A 118 8.63 -16.05 -26.14
C THR A 118 7.76 -14.84 -26.51
N ASP A 119 7.07 -14.21 -25.55
CA ASP A 119 6.22 -13.05 -25.83
C ASP A 119 7.02 -11.82 -26.32
N SER A 120 6.89 -11.50 -27.61
CA SER A 120 7.27 -10.20 -28.20
C SER A 120 6.64 -8.99 -27.48
N LEU A 121 5.66 -9.23 -26.61
CA LEU A 121 5.00 -8.26 -25.75
C LEU A 121 5.78 -7.91 -24.47
N ALA A 122 6.75 -8.73 -24.04
CA ALA A 122 7.52 -8.49 -22.81
C ALA A 122 8.45 -7.26 -22.93
N SER A 123 8.97 -6.97 -24.13
CA SER A 123 9.75 -5.73 -24.34
C SER A 123 8.83 -4.51 -24.31
N ARG A 124 7.64 -4.59 -24.93
CA ARG A 124 6.63 -3.53 -24.94
C ARG A 124 6.11 -3.23 -23.53
N TYR A 125 5.91 -4.25 -22.71
CA TYR A 125 5.56 -4.10 -21.29
C TYR A 125 6.64 -3.35 -20.52
N ARG A 126 7.91 -3.74 -20.65
CA ARG A 126 9.03 -3.05 -19.98
C ARG A 126 9.15 -1.59 -20.40
N VAL A 127 8.95 -1.29 -21.68
CA VAL A 127 8.95 0.09 -22.20
C VAL A 127 7.75 0.87 -21.63
N PHE A 128 6.56 0.28 -21.63
CA PHE A 128 5.34 0.89 -21.09
C PHE A 128 5.46 1.24 -19.59
N VAL A 129 5.96 0.32 -18.78
CA VAL A 129 6.18 0.56 -17.34
C VAL A 129 7.26 1.61 -17.13
N ARG A 130 8.39 1.54 -17.87
CA ARG A 130 9.49 2.51 -17.74
C ARG A 130 9.08 3.93 -18.12
N THR A 131 8.33 4.12 -19.20
CA THR A 131 7.90 5.47 -19.62
C THR A 131 6.95 6.08 -18.60
N ARG A 132 5.99 5.32 -18.08
CA ARG A 132 5.08 5.81 -17.03
C ARG A 132 5.81 6.08 -15.71
N ALA A 133 6.74 5.21 -15.31
CA ALA A 133 7.58 5.44 -14.13
C ALA A 133 8.42 6.71 -14.28
N LEU A 134 9.03 6.95 -15.46
CA LEU A 134 9.78 8.18 -15.74
C LEU A 134 8.89 9.42 -15.67
N VAL A 135 7.67 9.38 -16.20
CA VAL A 135 6.72 10.50 -16.10
C VAL A 135 6.37 10.76 -14.64
N VAL A 136 6.04 9.73 -13.88
CA VAL A 136 5.68 9.86 -12.45
C VAL A 136 6.85 10.41 -11.64
N ILE A 137 8.06 9.91 -11.83
CA ILE A 137 9.28 10.41 -11.19
C ILE A 137 9.57 11.86 -11.62
N GLY A 138 9.38 12.17 -12.90
CA GLY A 138 9.56 13.53 -13.44
C GLY A 138 8.60 14.53 -12.79
N VAL A 139 7.33 14.17 -12.64
CA VAL A 139 6.35 14.99 -11.92
C VAL A 139 6.76 15.19 -10.46
N LEU A 140 7.27 14.15 -9.78
CA LEU A 140 7.78 14.30 -8.41
C LEU A 140 8.94 15.30 -8.35
N ALA A 141 9.89 15.16 -9.26
CA ALA A 141 11.06 16.03 -9.34
C ALA A 141 10.66 17.49 -9.56
N VAL A 142 9.67 17.75 -10.44
CA VAL A 142 9.11 19.09 -10.66
C VAL A 142 8.44 19.63 -9.40
N LEU A 143 7.63 18.83 -8.71
CA LEU A 143 6.97 19.26 -7.47
C LEU A 143 7.98 19.61 -6.38
N VAL A 144 8.99 18.74 -6.16
CA VAL A 144 10.07 19.03 -5.19
C VAL A 144 10.83 20.28 -5.58
N TRP A 145 11.14 20.45 -6.86
CA TRP A 145 11.81 21.65 -7.36
C TRP A 145 10.98 22.92 -7.11
N MET A 146 9.68 22.90 -7.43
CA MET A 146 8.80 24.06 -7.22
C MET A 146 8.67 24.45 -5.74
N ILE A 147 8.61 23.49 -4.83
CA ILE A 147 8.40 23.79 -3.41
C ILE A 147 9.69 24.22 -2.72
N PHE A 148 10.80 23.54 -3.01
CA PHE A 148 12.04 23.66 -2.22
C PHE A 148 13.17 24.39 -2.94
N VAL A 149 13.08 24.57 -4.26
CA VAL A 149 14.14 25.20 -5.06
C VAL A 149 13.68 26.50 -5.70
N ASP A 150 12.41 26.62 -6.09
CA ASP A 150 11.89 27.87 -6.69
C ASP A 150 11.81 29.00 -5.64
N PRO A 151 12.60 30.07 -5.80
CA PRO A 151 12.63 31.17 -4.85
C PRO A 151 11.32 31.98 -4.82
N ASN A 152 10.50 31.91 -5.88
CA ASN A 152 9.24 32.66 -5.93
C ASN A 152 8.20 32.07 -4.97
N ILE A 153 8.14 30.74 -4.85
CA ILE A 153 7.22 30.07 -3.93
C ILE A 153 7.63 30.38 -2.48
N GLY A 154 8.92 30.25 -2.16
CA GLY A 154 9.45 30.59 -0.83
C GLY A 154 9.18 32.05 -0.44
N ARG A 155 9.42 33.01 -1.34
CA ARG A 155 9.12 34.43 -1.09
C ARG A 155 7.64 34.68 -0.86
N THR A 156 6.78 34.12 -1.71
CA THR A 156 5.32 34.32 -1.60
C THR A 156 4.77 33.72 -0.30
N LEU A 157 5.31 32.58 0.14
CA LEU A 157 4.94 31.96 1.42
C LEU A 157 5.37 32.80 2.62
N VAL A 158 6.60 33.32 2.62
CA VAL A 158 7.09 34.19 3.69
C VAL A 158 6.31 35.51 3.74
N GLU A 159 6.01 36.12 2.58
CA GLU A 159 5.24 37.36 2.50
C GLU A 159 3.79 37.20 3.00
N LYS A 160 3.14 36.07 2.71
CA LYS A 160 1.71 35.86 3.06
C LYS A 160 1.50 35.23 4.43
N ALA A 161 2.40 34.36 4.88
CA ALA A 161 2.22 33.58 6.09
C ALA A 161 3.15 33.98 7.25
N GLY A 162 4.15 34.84 7.00
CA GLY A 162 5.07 35.33 8.02
C GLY A 162 5.74 34.20 8.79
N GLU A 163 5.66 34.22 10.12
CA GLU A 163 6.23 33.20 11.00
C GLU A 163 5.67 31.78 10.77
N ARG A 164 4.47 31.66 10.19
CA ARG A 164 3.84 30.37 9.88
C ARG A 164 4.23 29.79 8.52
N ALA A 165 5.09 30.46 7.76
CA ALA A 165 5.47 30.03 6.41
C ALA A 165 6.00 28.59 6.37
N THR A 166 6.76 28.17 7.38
CA THR A 166 7.26 26.80 7.51
C THR A 166 6.11 25.79 7.61
N LEU A 167 5.10 26.06 8.44
CA LEU A 167 3.95 25.18 8.61
C LEU A 167 3.13 25.05 7.31
N HIS A 168 2.91 26.17 6.61
CA HIS A 168 2.22 26.15 5.32
C HIS A 168 3.00 25.40 4.24
N LEU A 169 4.33 25.55 4.20
CA LEU A 169 5.19 24.81 3.28
C LEU A 169 5.10 23.30 3.52
N THR A 170 5.12 22.87 4.78
CA THR A 170 4.97 21.46 5.15
C THR A 170 3.61 20.92 4.77
N PHE A 171 2.53 21.65 5.06
CA PHE A 171 1.18 21.25 4.69
C PHE A 171 1.03 21.09 3.17
N ILE A 172 1.52 22.07 2.39
CA ILE A 172 1.52 22.01 0.92
C ILE A 172 2.34 20.81 0.44
N SER A 173 3.51 20.55 1.03
CA SER A 173 4.37 19.43 0.67
C SER A 173 3.68 18.08 0.86
N VAL A 174 2.95 17.90 1.96
CA VAL A 174 2.23 16.66 2.26
C VAL A 174 1.03 16.48 1.36
N VAL A 175 0.25 17.54 1.13
CA VAL A 175 -0.89 17.50 0.20
C VAL A 175 -0.40 17.19 -1.22
N MET A 176 0.69 17.82 -1.67
CA MET A 176 1.30 17.55 -2.97
C MET A 176 1.87 16.14 -3.06
N LEU A 177 2.50 15.62 -2.01
CA LEU A 177 2.98 14.25 -1.96
C LEU A 177 1.81 13.25 -2.04
N PHE A 178 0.73 13.50 -1.30
CA PHE A 178 -0.48 12.67 -1.35
C PHE A 178 -1.11 12.69 -2.75
N ALA A 179 -1.29 13.88 -3.34
CA ALA A 179 -1.82 14.02 -4.70
C ALA A 179 -0.92 13.32 -5.73
N TRP A 180 0.40 13.45 -5.58
CA TRP A 180 1.37 12.75 -6.42
C TRP A 180 1.27 11.24 -6.26
N VAL A 181 1.12 10.72 -5.03
CA VAL A 181 0.91 9.30 -4.75
C VAL A 181 -0.35 8.78 -5.45
N VAL A 182 -1.48 9.48 -5.33
CA VAL A 182 -2.73 9.08 -5.99
C VAL A 182 -2.55 9.09 -7.52
N MET A 183 -1.90 10.13 -8.05
CA MET A 183 -1.59 10.21 -9.47
C MET A 183 -0.68 9.07 -9.92
N ALA A 184 0.40 8.78 -9.19
CA ALA A 184 1.32 7.69 -9.45
C ALA A 184 0.60 6.32 -9.47
N TYR A 185 -0.32 6.12 -8.53
CA TYR A 185 -1.16 4.93 -8.49
C TYR A 185 -2.05 4.82 -9.74
N MET A 186 -2.82 5.87 -10.05
CA MET A 186 -3.76 5.85 -11.18
C MET A 186 -3.06 5.85 -12.55
N ALA A 187 -1.91 6.52 -12.66
CA ALA A 187 -1.21 6.71 -13.92
C ALA A 187 -0.15 5.65 -14.19
N ALA A 188 0.44 4.98 -13.20
CA ALA A 188 1.47 3.98 -13.43
C ALA A 188 1.11 2.60 -12.85
N VAL A 189 0.65 2.53 -11.60
CA VAL A 189 0.40 1.25 -10.93
C VAL A 189 -0.82 0.54 -11.52
N LEU A 190 -1.98 1.20 -11.54
CA LEU A 190 -3.23 0.62 -12.01
C LEU A 190 -3.17 0.17 -13.49
N PRO A 191 -2.63 0.96 -14.44
CA PRO A 191 -2.50 0.51 -15.82
C PRO A 191 -1.52 -0.67 -15.98
N SER A 192 -0.48 -0.73 -15.15
CA SER A 192 0.47 -1.86 -15.17
C SER A 192 -0.17 -3.14 -14.66
N LEU A 193 -0.98 -3.04 -13.59
CA LEU A 193 -1.76 -4.16 -13.08
C LEU A 193 -2.81 -4.64 -14.09
N ASN A 194 -3.51 -3.72 -14.76
CA ASN A 194 -4.47 -4.07 -15.81
C ASN A 194 -3.78 -4.75 -17.00
N TRP A 195 -2.60 -4.29 -17.40
CA TRP A 195 -1.82 -4.90 -18.46
C TRP A 195 -1.35 -6.32 -18.09
N GLU A 196 -0.89 -6.52 -16.84
CA GLU A 196 -0.56 -7.85 -16.36
C GLU A 196 -1.77 -8.76 -16.32
N TYR A 197 -2.93 -8.25 -15.91
CA TYR A 197 -4.19 -8.99 -15.94
C TYR A 197 -4.56 -9.42 -17.36
N GLU A 198 -4.58 -8.50 -18.33
CA GLU A 198 -4.85 -8.80 -19.74
C GLU A 198 -3.86 -9.81 -20.32
N ARG A 199 -2.58 -9.73 -19.93
CA ARG A 199 -1.55 -10.70 -20.34
C ARG A 199 -1.79 -12.09 -19.77
N ARG A 200 -2.27 -12.20 -18.52
CA ARG A 200 -2.53 -13.49 -17.84
C ARG A 200 -3.91 -14.09 -18.19
N GLN A 201 -4.87 -13.26 -18.58
CA GLN A 201 -6.26 -13.64 -18.89
C GLN A 201 -6.41 -14.77 -19.94
N PRO A 202 -5.72 -14.77 -21.11
CA PRO A 202 -5.86 -15.84 -22.11
C PRO A 202 -5.30 -17.19 -21.63
N VAL A 203 -4.41 -17.19 -20.64
CA VAL A 203 -3.83 -18.40 -20.07
C VAL A 203 -4.77 -18.98 -19.01
N LEU A 204 -5.38 -18.12 -18.18
CA LEU A 204 -6.38 -18.50 -17.18
C LEU A 204 -7.65 -19.08 -17.83
N THR A 205 -8.14 -18.47 -18.91
CA THR A 205 -9.30 -18.97 -19.68
C THR A 205 -9.03 -20.32 -20.33
N ARG A 206 -7.82 -20.55 -20.86
CA ARG A 206 -7.41 -21.88 -21.37
C ARG A 206 -7.33 -22.94 -20.26
N GLY A 207 -6.79 -22.60 -19.10
CA GLY A 207 -6.77 -23.48 -17.93
C GLY A 207 -8.17 -23.85 -17.44
N GLN A 208 -9.10 -22.89 -17.40
CA GLN A 208 -10.50 -23.13 -17.04
C GLN A 208 -11.24 -23.98 -18.08
N SER A 209 -11.02 -23.76 -19.38
CA SER A 209 -11.63 -24.59 -20.43
C SER A 209 -11.20 -26.07 -20.34
N ARG A 210 -9.93 -26.35 -20.03
CA ARG A 210 -9.43 -27.72 -19.80
C ARG A 210 -10.01 -28.37 -18.54
N LEU A 211 -10.30 -27.59 -17.51
CA LEU A 211 -10.98 -28.08 -16.30
C LEU A 211 -12.45 -28.41 -16.56
N LEU A 212 -13.11 -27.69 -17.47
CA LEU A 212 -14.48 -27.97 -17.91
C LEU A 212 -14.55 -29.20 -18.84
N GLU A 213 -13.49 -29.50 -19.60
CA GLU A 213 -13.39 -30.70 -20.44
C GLU A 213 -13.16 -32.01 -19.65
N SER A 214 -12.81 -31.95 -18.35
CA SER A 214 -12.64 -33.12 -17.48
C SER A 214 -13.65 -33.15 -16.31
N PRO A 215 -14.96 -33.31 -16.58
CA PRO A 215 -16.01 -33.19 -15.58
C PRO A 215 -15.87 -34.17 -14.41
N GLY A 216 -15.21 -35.32 -14.60
CA GLY A 216 -15.01 -36.33 -13.55
C GLY A 216 -14.08 -35.89 -12.40
N VAL A 217 -13.02 -35.12 -12.69
CA VAL A 217 -12.06 -34.67 -11.67
C VAL A 217 -12.61 -33.48 -10.90
N LEU A 218 -13.27 -32.55 -11.59
CA LEU A 218 -13.97 -31.42 -10.99
C LEU A 218 -15.12 -31.90 -10.07
N LYS A 219 -15.92 -32.88 -10.53
CA LYS A 219 -16.99 -33.49 -9.73
C LYS A 219 -16.45 -34.17 -8.47
N ARG A 220 -15.36 -34.95 -8.56
CA ARG A 220 -14.72 -35.55 -7.37
C ARG A 220 -14.19 -34.50 -6.39
N ARG A 221 -13.60 -33.42 -6.89
CA ARG A 221 -13.03 -32.36 -6.06
C ARG A 221 -14.12 -31.56 -5.34
N VAL A 222 -15.18 -31.19 -6.05
CA VAL A 222 -16.36 -30.51 -5.47
C VAL A 222 -17.06 -31.42 -4.46
N VAL A 223 -17.28 -32.70 -4.78
CA VAL A 223 -17.84 -33.68 -3.83
C VAL A 223 -16.93 -33.83 -2.60
N GLY A 224 -15.61 -33.89 -2.78
CA GLY A 224 -14.65 -33.94 -1.67
C GLY A 224 -14.72 -32.72 -0.76
N TRP A 225 -14.81 -31.52 -1.32
CA TRP A 225 -15.01 -30.29 -0.53
C TRP A 225 -16.37 -30.29 0.18
N VAL A 226 -17.45 -30.65 -0.50
CA VAL A 226 -18.80 -30.72 0.10
C VAL A 226 -18.84 -31.72 1.26
N VAL A 227 -18.22 -32.90 1.11
CA VAL A 227 -18.13 -33.92 2.16
C VAL A 227 -17.26 -33.43 3.32
N ALA A 228 -16.14 -32.77 3.05
CA ALA A 228 -15.27 -32.22 4.10
C ALA A 228 -15.95 -31.08 4.87
N THR A 229 -16.68 -30.19 4.18
CA THR A 229 -17.47 -29.13 4.82
C THR A 229 -18.63 -29.71 5.63
N ALA A 230 -19.33 -30.73 5.11
CA ALA A 230 -20.38 -31.43 5.85
C ALA A 230 -19.82 -32.15 7.10
N MET A 231 -18.67 -32.80 7.00
CA MET A 231 -17.98 -33.39 8.16
C MET A 231 -17.58 -32.34 9.20
N MET A 232 -17.06 -31.18 8.78
CA MET A 232 -16.75 -30.10 9.72
C MET A 232 -18.00 -29.58 10.42
N VAL A 233 -19.12 -29.43 9.71
CA VAL A 233 -20.39 -28.99 10.31
C VAL A 233 -20.91 -30.02 11.30
N VAL A 234 -20.85 -31.32 10.95
CA VAL A 234 -21.26 -32.42 11.85
C VAL A 234 -20.37 -32.50 13.08
N LEU A 235 -19.04 -32.42 12.93
CA LEU A 235 -18.09 -32.39 14.05
C LEU A 235 -18.27 -31.15 14.92
N GLY A 236 -18.52 -30.00 14.32
CA GLY A 236 -18.81 -28.75 15.03
C GLY A 236 -20.12 -28.82 15.81
N MET A 237 -21.18 -29.40 15.23
CA MET A 237 -22.44 -29.62 15.93
C MET A 237 -22.32 -30.65 17.07
N GLN A 238 -21.51 -31.71 16.89
CA GLN A 238 -21.24 -32.66 17.98
C GLN A 238 -20.50 -32.00 19.14
N MET A 239 -19.51 -31.13 18.87
CA MET A 239 -18.82 -30.38 19.93
C MET A 239 -19.74 -29.43 20.71
N VAL A 240 -20.72 -28.81 20.06
CA VAL A 240 -21.71 -27.92 20.70
C VAL A 240 -22.69 -28.71 21.59
N VAL A 241 -23.00 -29.96 21.26
CA VAL A 241 -23.92 -30.80 22.04
C VAL A 241 -23.23 -31.50 23.23
N THR A 242 -21.90 -31.64 23.20
CA THR A 242 -21.12 -32.29 24.28
C THR A 242 -20.45 -31.33 25.26
N LEU A 243 -20.61 -30.01 25.09
CA LEU A 243 -20.21 -29.03 26.09
C LEU A 243 -21.33 -28.92 27.14
N PRO A 244 -21.07 -29.28 28.43
CA PRO A 244 -22.03 -29.11 29.52
C PRO A 244 -22.28 -27.64 29.85
#